data_AF-A0A2Z7BJD0-F1
#
_entry.id   AF-A0A2Z7BJD0-F1
#
_cell.length_a   1.000
_cell.length_b   1.000
_cell.length_c   1.000
_cell.angle_alpha   90.00
_cell.angle_beta   90.00
_cell.angle_gamma   90.00
#
_symmetry.space_group_name_H-M   'P 1'
#
loop_
_entity.id
_entity.type
_entity.pdbx_description
1 polymer ?
#
loop_
_entity_poly.entity_id
_entity_poly.type
_entity_poly.pdbx_seq_one_letter_code
_entity_poly.pdbx_strand_id
1 'polypeptide(L)'
;MKPREDKRPSRKYDCKVLVAEESTKSWADSDSESSSSNSSSSDSEQEEAHCLMDNQMDDSEVFDFSNVEFTREDLVQALNDMVHEYKTLSHTFEEIKAENASLKNSSTDSSSDELEDVNSLKTELSRLKIENDC
;
A
#
# COMPACT_ATOMS: atom_id res chain seq x y z
N MET A 1 21.93 59.36 -22.34
CA MET A 1 21.49 58.01 -22.79
C MET A 1 21.82 57.00 -21.69
N LYS A 2 20.80 56.26 -21.24
CA LYS A 2 20.78 55.07 -20.36
C LYS A 2 21.44 55.18 -18.97
N PRO A 3 20.64 55.14 -17.89
CA PRO A 3 20.86 54.23 -16.79
C PRO A 3 20.14 52.91 -17.08
N ARG A 4 20.88 51.81 -17.10
CA ARG A 4 20.36 50.45 -16.95
C ARG A 4 20.87 49.97 -15.60
N GLU A 5 19.96 49.51 -14.74
CA GLU A 5 20.14 48.35 -13.85
C GLU A 5 18.91 48.24 -12.93
N ASP A 6 17.81 47.69 -13.47
CA ASP A 6 16.75 47.11 -12.65
C ASP A 6 17.27 45.77 -12.09
N LYS A 7 17.72 45.79 -10.83
CA LYS A 7 18.00 44.59 -10.05
C LYS A 7 16.67 43.91 -9.72
N ARG A 8 16.44 42.74 -10.32
CA ARG A 8 15.34 41.84 -9.95
C ARG A 8 15.50 41.37 -8.49
N PRO A 9 14.45 41.36 -7.65
CA PRO A 9 14.53 40.71 -6.36
C PRO A 9 14.52 39.20 -6.57
N SER A 10 15.60 38.52 -6.19
CA SER A 10 15.65 37.06 -6.18
C SER A 10 14.72 36.54 -5.08
N ARG A 11 13.65 35.85 -5.50
CA ARG A 11 12.72 35.15 -4.61
C ARG A 11 13.41 33.90 -4.09
N LYS A 12 14.06 34.04 -2.93
CA LYS A 12 14.62 32.92 -2.16
C LYS A 12 13.46 32.17 -1.53
N TYR A 13 13.24 30.92 -1.92
CA TYR A 13 12.40 30.02 -1.15
C TYR A 13 13.28 29.43 -0.05
N ASP A 14 13.15 29.97 1.17
CA ASP A 14 13.65 29.29 2.36
C ASP A 14 12.75 28.07 2.60
N CYS A 15 13.15 26.90 2.08
CA CYS A 15 12.56 25.64 2.48
C CYS A 15 12.95 25.38 3.94
N LYS A 16 12.10 25.80 4.87
CA LYS A 16 12.22 25.40 6.27
C LYS A 16 11.79 23.94 6.35
N VAL A 17 12.77 23.03 6.32
CA VAL A 17 12.57 21.62 6.63
C VAL A 17 12.26 21.53 8.12
N LEU A 18 11.00 21.27 8.46
CA LEU A 18 10.64 20.78 9.78
C LEU A 18 10.98 19.29 9.79
N VAL A 19 12.03 18.93 10.51
CA VAL A 19 12.35 17.53 10.82
C VAL A 19 11.29 17.05 11.80
N ALA A 20 10.38 16.21 11.32
CA ALA A 20 9.55 15.37 12.19
C ALA A 20 10.35 14.10 12.48
N GLU A 21 10.72 13.89 13.75
CA GLU A 21 11.25 12.60 14.20
C GLU A 21 10.12 11.57 14.14
N GLU A 22 10.22 10.60 13.23
CA GLU A 22 9.36 9.42 13.23
C GLU A 22 10.19 8.14 13.33
N SER A 23 10.09 7.54 14.52
CA SER A 23 9.98 6.11 14.80
C SER A 23 10.98 5.12 14.18
N THR A 24 11.77 4.52 15.07
CA THR A 24 12.62 3.34 14.83
C THR A 24 11.80 2.15 14.33
N LYS A 25 11.83 1.88 13.02
CA LYS A 25 11.52 0.56 12.46
C LYS A 25 12.73 0.11 11.66
N SER A 26 13.53 -0.74 12.29
CA SER A 26 14.70 -1.38 11.70
C SER A 26 14.28 -2.20 10.48
N TRP A 27 14.69 -1.75 9.29
CA TRP A 27 14.81 -2.62 8.13
C TRP A 27 16.22 -3.19 8.18
N ALA A 28 16.34 -4.52 8.21
CA ALA A 28 17.63 -5.18 8.14
C ALA A 28 18.16 -5.02 6.72
N ASP A 29 19.23 -4.24 6.56
CA ASP A 29 20.12 -4.33 5.41
C ASP A 29 20.75 -5.72 5.41
N SER A 30 20.49 -6.50 4.38
CA SER A 30 21.25 -7.72 4.10
C SER A 30 22.35 -7.35 3.11
N ASP A 31 23.46 -6.82 3.65
CA ASP A 31 24.71 -6.66 2.91
C ASP A 31 25.26 -8.04 2.57
N SER A 32 25.08 -8.46 1.32
CA SER A 32 25.78 -9.62 0.77
C SER A 32 27.15 -9.17 0.30
N GLU A 33 28.12 -9.19 1.22
CA GLU A 33 29.54 -8.97 0.95
C GLU A 33 30.10 -10.15 0.14
N SER A 34 30.14 -10.00 -1.18
CA SER A 34 30.87 -10.91 -2.07
C SER A 34 32.36 -10.89 -1.71
N SER A 35 32.82 -11.99 -1.12
CA SER A 35 34.25 -12.27 -0.96
C SER A 35 34.86 -12.64 -2.31
N SER A 36 35.87 -11.89 -2.77
CA SER A 36 36.82 -12.34 -3.79
C SER A 36 38.15 -11.58 -3.70
N SER A 37 39.05 -12.14 -2.89
CA SER A 37 40.48 -12.33 -3.14
C SER A 37 41.30 -11.22 -3.81
N ASN A 38 42.14 -10.56 -3.01
CA ASN A 38 43.23 -9.71 -3.48
C ASN A 38 44.49 -10.55 -3.77
N SER A 39 44.98 -10.56 -5.02
CA SER A 39 46.33 -10.99 -5.48
C SER A 39 46.39 -10.68 -6.99
N SER A 40 47.39 -10.08 -7.62
CA SER A 40 48.82 -9.89 -7.33
C SER A 40 49.31 -8.73 -8.22
N SER A 41 50.23 -7.90 -7.74
CA SER A 41 50.88 -6.87 -8.58
C SER A 41 51.90 -7.52 -9.52
N SER A 42 51.79 -7.27 -10.81
CA SER A 42 52.87 -7.49 -11.75
C SER A 42 53.07 -6.23 -12.57
N ASP A 43 54.15 -5.53 -12.22
CA ASP A 43 54.79 -4.45 -12.94
C ASP A 43 55.43 -5.04 -14.20
N SER A 44 54.87 -4.74 -15.37
CA SER A 44 55.48 -5.06 -16.66
C SER A 44 55.05 -4.03 -17.69
N GLU A 45 55.94 -3.09 -17.96
CA GLU A 45 55.88 -2.24 -19.14
C GLU A 45 56.07 -3.09 -20.41
N GLN A 46 55.45 -2.65 -21.50
CA GLN A 46 55.66 -3.05 -22.91
C GLN A 46 54.95 -4.33 -23.36
N GLU A 47 53.78 -4.18 -23.97
CA GLU A 47 53.43 -4.98 -25.15
C GLU A 47 52.42 -4.21 -26.01
N GLU A 48 52.86 -3.82 -27.21
CA GLU A 48 52.01 -3.27 -28.27
C GLU A 48 51.15 -4.39 -28.85
N ALA A 49 50.11 -4.78 -28.10
CA ALA A 49 49.07 -5.65 -28.62
C ALA A 49 48.10 -4.80 -29.43
N HIS A 50 48.20 -4.87 -30.76
CA HIS A 50 47.18 -4.34 -31.66
C HIS A 50 45.83 -4.98 -31.30
N CYS A 51 45.00 -4.26 -30.54
CA CYS A 51 43.61 -4.64 -30.31
C CYS A 51 42.86 -4.58 -31.64
N LEU A 52 42.76 -5.72 -32.32
CA LEU A 52 41.63 -6.00 -33.19
C LEU A 52 40.38 -5.91 -32.30
N MET A 53 39.72 -4.75 -32.33
CA MET A 53 38.38 -4.60 -31.79
C MET A 53 37.46 -5.43 -32.68
N ASP A 54 37.34 -6.72 -32.36
CA ASP A 54 36.17 -7.48 -32.75
C ASP A 54 34.97 -6.79 -32.11
N ASN A 55 34.37 -5.86 -32.85
CA ASN A 55 33.04 -5.32 -32.57
C ASN A 55 32.00 -6.42 -32.81
N GLN A 56 32.10 -7.54 -32.10
CA GLN A 56 30.98 -8.42 -31.92
C GLN A 56 30.17 -7.88 -30.75
N MET A 57 29.40 -6.83 -31.04
CA MET A 57 28.22 -6.46 -30.28
C MET A 57 27.27 -7.66 -30.42
N ASP A 58 27.41 -8.67 -29.56
CA ASP A 58 26.35 -9.65 -29.32
C ASP A 58 25.26 -8.99 -28.45
N ASP A 59 24.81 -7.82 -28.92
CA ASP A 59 23.68 -7.05 -28.41
C ASP A 59 22.40 -7.51 -29.14
N SER A 60 22.43 -8.77 -29.61
CA SER A 60 21.39 -9.44 -30.38
C SER A 60 20.44 -10.25 -29.49
N GLU A 61 20.30 -9.87 -28.23
CA GLU A 61 18.96 -9.85 -27.62
C GLU A 61 18.48 -8.41 -27.58
N VAL A 62 18.34 -7.82 -28.78
CA VAL A 62 17.29 -6.83 -29.01
C VAL A 62 16.01 -7.54 -28.57
N PHE A 63 15.55 -7.24 -27.37
CA PHE A 63 14.22 -7.61 -26.92
C PHE A 63 13.30 -7.06 -28.01
N ASP A 64 12.81 -7.95 -28.87
CA ASP A 64 11.83 -7.58 -29.87
C ASP A 64 10.56 -7.31 -29.07
N PHE A 65 10.47 -6.07 -28.63
CA PHE A 65 9.27 -5.36 -28.25
C PHE A 65 8.37 -5.27 -29.49
N SER A 66 8.05 -6.41 -30.11
CA SER A 66 6.76 -6.69 -30.71
C SER A 66 5.74 -6.54 -29.59
N ASN A 67 5.59 -5.30 -29.13
CA ASN A 67 4.69 -4.86 -28.09
C ASN A 67 3.32 -5.31 -28.55
N VAL A 68 2.71 -6.25 -27.83
CA VAL A 68 1.27 -6.21 -27.72
C VAL A 68 0.94 -4.79 -27.29
N GLU A 69 0.22 -4.11 -28.17
CA GLU A 69 -0.16 -2.71 -28.24
C GLU A 69 -0.68 -2.18 -26.89
N PHE A 70 0.23 -1.93 -25.94
CA PHE A 70 -0.10 -1.30 -24.67
C PHE A 70 0.31 0.16 -24.74
N THR A 71 -0.69 1.01 -24.94
CA THR A 71 -0.50 2.44 -25.03
C THR A 71 -0.35 3.05 -23.65
N ARG A 72 0.21 4.26 -23.58
CA ARG A 72 0.25 5.04 -22.34
C ARG A 72 -1.18 5.30 -21.83
N GLU A 73 -2.12 5.44 -22.74
CA GLU A 73 -3.53 5.66 -22.47
C GLU A 73 -4.15 4.43 -21.80
N ASP A 74 -3.81 3.22 -22.24
CA ASP A 74 -4.26 1.96 -21.61
C ASP A 74 -3.76 1.85 -20.17
N LEU A 75 -2.52 2.25 -19.91
CA LEU A 75 -1.98 2.28 -18.54
C LEU A 75 -2.74 3.26 -17.64
N VAL A 76 -2.99 4.47 -18.14
CA VAL A 76 -3.71 5.49 -17.38
C VAL A 76 -5.15 5.05 -17.12
N GLN A 77 -5.80 4.40 -18.08
CA GLN A 77 -7.13 3.85 -17.91
C GLN A 77 -7.16 2.75 -16.85
N ALA A 78 -6.27 1.76 -16.94
CA ALA A 78 -6.19 0.68 -15.96
C ALA A 78 -5.93 1.20 -14.54
N LEU A 79 -5.07 2.21 -14.38
CA LEU A 79 -4.82 2.85 -13.09
C LEU A 79 -6.07 3.56 -12.55
N ASN A 80 -6.80 4.30 -13.40
CA ASN A 80 -8.03 4.96 -13.01
C ASN A 80 -9.12 3.96 -12.61
N ASP A 81 -9.25 2.86 -13.36
CA ASP A 81 -10.22 1.80 -13.09
C ASP A 81 -9.93 1.16 -11.73
N MET A 82 -8.67 0.82 -11.44
CA MET A 82 -8.28 0.28 -10.13
C MET A 82 -8.57 1.24 -8.98
N VAL A 83 -8.30 2.54 -9.15
CA VAL A 83 -8.62 3.56 -8.14
C VAL A 83 -10.14 3.63 -7.91
N HIS A 84 -10.93 3.56 -8.98
CA HIS A 84 -12.38 3.60 -8.90
C HIS A 84 -12.95 2.35 -8.21
N GLU A 85 -12.46 1.17 -8.57
CA GLU A 85 -12.84 -0.11 -7.95
C GLU A 85 -12.48 -0.12 -6.46
N TYR A 86 -11.27 0.32 -6.10
CA TYR A 86 -10.86 0.42 -4.70
C TYR A 86 -11.78 1.36 -3.92
N LYS A 87 -12.14 2.52 -4.48
CA LYS A 87 -13.06 3.46 -3.85
C LYS A 87 -14.44 2.86 -3.64
N THR A 88 -14.93 2.12 -4.62
CA THR A 88 -16.22 1.41 -4.54
C THR A 88 -16.17 0.35 -3.45
N LEU A 89 -15.12 -0.47 -3.43
CA LEU A 89 -14.92 -1.51 -2.41
C LEU A 89 -14.79 -0.92 -1.00
N SER A 90 -14.08 0.19 -0.85
CA SER A 90 -13.95 0.89 0.43
C SER A 90 -15.29 1.42 0.92
N HIS A 91 -16.15 1.91 0.02
CA HIS A 91 -17.48 2.38 0.39
C HIS A 91 -18.37 1.22 0.84
N THR A 92 -18.44 0.14 0.06
CA THR A 92 -19.25 -1.03 0.41
C THR A 92 -18.78 -1.68 1.72
N PHE A 93 -17.48 -1.67 1.99
CA PHE A 93 -16.95 -2.15 3.27
C PHE A 93 -17.47 -1.36 4.48
N GLU A 94 -17.47 -0.02 4.41
CA GLU A 94 -18.01 0.80 5.50
C GLU A 94 -19.54 0.64 5.64
N GLU A 95 -20.26 0.50 4.54
CA GLU A 95 -21.70 0.20 4.55
C GLU A 95 -22.00 -1.13 5.24
N ILE A 96 -21.28 -2.20 4.88
CA ILE A 96 -21.41 -3.53 5.52
C ILE A 96 -21.05 -3.46 7.00
N LYS A 97 -20.05 -2.66 7.39
CA LYS A 97 -19.70 -2.47 8.81
C LYS A 97 -20.85 -1.80 9.57
N ALA A 98 -21.46 -0.76 8.99
CA ALA A 98 -22.60 -0.08 9.57
C ALA A 98 -23.83 -0.99 9.70
N GLU A 99 -24.13 -1.75 8.65
CA GLU A 99 -25.23 -2.73 8.65
C GLU A 99 -25.01 -3.83 9.69
N ASN A 100 -23.80 -4.39 9.81
CA ASN A 100 -23.48 -5.39 10.83
C ASN A 100 -23.64 -4.84 12.26
N ALA A 101 -23.22 -3.60 12.50
CA ALA A 101 -23.45 -2.95 13.79
C ALA A 101 -24.95 -2.77 14.07
N SER A 102 -25.74 -2.46 13.04
CA SER A 102 -27.20 -2.39 13.12
C SER A 102 -27.84 -3.75 13.41
N LEU A 103 -27.48 -4.79 12.66
CA LEU A 103 -28.01 -6.13 12.88
C LEU A 103 -27.71 -6.64 14.29
N LYS A 104 -26.49 -6.38 14.78
CA LYS A 104 -26.10 -6.76 16.15
C LYS A 104 -26.96 -6.08 17.20
N ASN A 105 -27.31 -4.80 17.05
CA ASN A 105 -28.20 -4.12 17.99
C ASN A 105 -29.63 -4.70 17.94
N SER A 106 -30.16 -4.96 16.74
CA SER A 106 -31.49 -5.57 16.60
C SER A 106 -31.55 -6.99 17.15
N SER A 107 -30.45 -7.75 17.06
CA SER A 107 -30.35 -9.10 17.60
C SER A 107 -30.32 -9.11 19.12
N THR A 108 -29.68 -8.12 19.75
CA THR A 108 -29.65 -8.03 21.22
C THR A 108 -30.96 -7.50 21.77
N ASP A 109 -31.62 -6.58 21.06
CA ASP A 109 -32.91 -6.04 21.47
C ASP A 109 -34.03 -7.10 21.35
N SER A 110 -34.06 -7.87 20.26
CA SER A 110 -35.04 -8.95 20.07
C SER A 110 -34.90 -10.10 21.08
N SER A 111 -33.71 -10.34 21.63
CA SER A 111 -33.49 -11.38 22.63
C SER A 111 -33.97 -10.99 24.03
N SER A 112 -34.12 -9.70 24.31
CA SER A 112 -34.55 -9.21 25.63
C SER A 112 -36.06 -9.38 25.83
N ASP A 113 -36.85 -9.11 24.80
CA ASP A 113 -38.31 -9.18 24.86
C ASP A 113 -38.82 -10.61 25.06
N GLU A 114 -38.19 -11.62 24.43
CA GLU A 114 -38.56 -13.03 24.61
C GLU A 114 -38.27 -13.55 26.04
N LEU A 115 -37.25 -13.01 26.71
CA LEU A 115 -36.91 -13.44 28.08
C LEU A 115 -37.92 -12.92 29.12
N GLU A 116 -38.49 -11.74 28.91
CA GLU A 116 -39.52 -11.20 29.80
C GLU A 116 -40.81 -12.04 29.70
N ASP A 117 -41.21 -12.40 28.48
CA ASP A 117 -42.37 -13.26 28.21
C ASP A 117 -42.24 -14.65 28.84
N VAL A 118 -41.08 -15.29 28.71
CA VAL A 118 -40.82 -16.61 29.33
C VAL A 118 -40.92 -16.56 30.85
N ASN A 119 -40.41 -15.49 31.48
CA ASN A 119 -40.51 -15.30 32.92
C ASN A 119 -41.95 -15.06 33.36
N SER A 120 -42.72 -14.28 32.60
CA SER A 120 -44.15 -14.04 32.85
C SER A 120 -44.95 -15.34 32.80
N LEU A 121 -44.75 -16.14 31.75
CA LEU A 121 -45.42 -17.45 31.58
C LEU A 121 -45.06 -18.44 32.69
N LYS A 122 -43.79 -18.49 33.10
CA LYS A 122 -43.33 -19.35 34.21
C LYS A 122 -44.00 -18.98 35.54
N THR A 123 -44.27 -17.69 35.75
CA THR A 123 -44.92 -17.18 36.94
C THR A 123 -46.42 -17.54 36.95
N GLU A 124 -47.11 -17.37 35.82
CA GLU A 124 -48.50 -17.84 35.67
C GLU A 124 -48.64 -19.36 35.89
N LEU A 125 -47.73 -20.16 35.32
CA LEU A 125 -47.76 -21.62 35.45
C LEU A 125 -47.58 -22.05 36.91
N SER A 126 -46.70 -21.37 37.65
CA SER A 126 -46.52 -21.61 39.09
C SER A 126 -47.80 -21.27 39.88
N ARG A 127 -48.51 -20.19 39.51
CA ARG A 127 -49.79 -19.81 40.11
C ARG A 127 -50.89 -20.85 39.86
N LEU A 128 -51.06 -21.26 38.61
CA LEU A 128 -52.02 -22.29 38.21
C LEU A 128 -51.78 -23.62 38.91
N LYS A 129 -50.51 -23.99 39.12
CA LYS A 129 -50.16 -25.22 39.83
C LYS A 129 -50.58 -25.17 41.30
N ILE A 130 -50.34 -24.05 41.98
CA ILE A 130 -50.80 -23.85 43.37
C ILE A 130 -52.32 -23.88 43.46
N GLU A 131 -53.01 -23.27 42.48
CA GLU A 131 -54.49 -23.25 42.43
C GLU A 131 -55.08 -24.65 42.16
N ASN A 132 -54.39 -25.51 41.40
CA ASN A 132 -54.82 -26.89 41.16
C ASN A 132 -54.56 -27.82 42.36
N ASP A 133 -53.50 -27.54 43.11
CA ASP A 133 -53.09 -28.30 44.30
C ASP A 133 -53.87 -27.89 45.59
N CYS A 134 -54.78 -26.91 45.50
CA CYS A 134 -55.69 -26.47 46.58
C CYS A 134 -57.09 -27.07 46.43
#